data_AF-A0A2S8NSG4-F1
#
_entry.id   AF-A0A2S8NSG4-F1
#
_cell.length_a   1.000
_cell.length_b   1.000
_cell.length_c   1.000
_cell.angle_alpha   90.00
_cell.angle_beta   90.00
_cell.angle_gamma   90.00
#
_symmetry.space_group_name_H-M   'P 1'
#
loop_
_entity.id
_entity.type
_entity.pdbx_description
1 polymer ?
#
loop_
_entity_poly.entity_id
_entity_poly.type
_entity_poly.pdbx_seq_one_letter_code
_entity_poly.pdbx_strand_id
1 'polypeptide(L)'
;MYKIGTINYFNLFSDEFNQGYYETEIDLKQIDPTIQSIEKFISSYKTIEISNLGNLQVECEPPNIENFIFDRSTNILNGTTGCDYVLGQLNNFVFKNEGQSQSNKINFENTISLYTDNIKVNDIQTFSIGYTNKKTDSITSIWNFYHYSQNLKYYDEQMYFAIKTSSFSDDNNIKLTETYLQAYYTNDMKLKIRFSKVIKPYLLFNRESYKPPYPNIQKMGNDKDITIDINNQNVLGIRNNTTSPIQITIKPR
;
A
#
# COMPACT_ATOMS: atom_id res chain seq x y z
N MET A 1 -19.89 -9.09 -1.55
CA MET A 1 -20.69 -7.97 -2.05
C MET A 1 -20.44 -6.79 -1.13
N TYR A 2 -19.72 -5.77 -1.60
CA TYR A 2 -19.33 -4.63 -0.77
C TYR A 2 -20.16 -3.42 -1.15
N LYS A 3 -20.81 -2.81 -0.16
CA LYS A 3 -21.24 -1.42 -0.25
C LYS A 3 -20.06 -0.57 0.18
N ILE A 4 -19.49 0.18 -0.75
CA ILE A 4 -18.59 1.30 -0.43
C ILE A 4 -19.45 2.55 -0.66
N GLY A 5 -19.96 3.14 0.42
CA GLY A 5 -21.03 4.14 0.35
C GLY A 5 -22.37 3.58 -0.15
N THR A 6 -23.02 4.28 -1.09
CA THR A 6 -24.36 3.94 -1.65
C THR A 6 -24.33 3.12 -2.94
N ILE A 7 -23.15 2.85 -3.52
CA ILE A 7 -23.01 2.32 -4.88
C ILE A 7 -22.44 0.88 -4.84
N ASN A 8 -22.90 0.02 -5.75
CA ASN A 8 -22.39 -1.35 -5.89
C ASN A 8 -21.21 -1.41 -6.88
N TYR A 9 -20.06 -1.93 -6.45
CA TYR A 9 -18.86 -2.07 -7.29
C TYR A 9 -18.34 -3.52 -7.34
N PHE A 10 -17.61 -3.84 -8.41
CA PHE A 10 -16.74 -5.01 -8.49
C PHE A 10 -15.28 -4.58 -8.33
N ASN A 11 -14.61 -5.06 -7.29
CA ASN A 11 -13.17 -4.89 -7.12
C ASN A 11 -12.44 -6.05 -7.81
N LEU A 12 -11.54 -5.74 -8.75
CA LEU A 12 -10.70 -6.77 -9.38
C LEU A 12 -9.51 -7.19 -8.51
N PHE A 13 -9.18 -6.41 -7.49
CA PHE A 13 -8.17 -6.81 -6.51
C PHE A 13 -8.79 -7.54 -5.33
N SER A 14 -7.96 -8.35 -4.66
CA SER A 14 -8.31 -8.98 -3.39
C SER A 14 -8.76 -7.93 -2.38
N ASP A 15 -9.76 -8.28 -1.58
CA ASP A 15 -10.23 -7.44 -0.49
C ASP A 15 -9.32 -7.46 0.74
N GLU A 16 -8.29 -8.30 0.72
CA GLU A 16 -7.25 -8.38 1.74
C GLU A 16 -6.38 -7.12 1.75
N PHE A 17 -5.83 -6.84 2.94
CA PHE A 17 -4.86 -5.77 3.07
C PHE A 17 -3.52 -6.19 2.48
N ASN A 18 -2.90 -5.24 1.79
CA ASN A 18 -1.54 -5.36 1.31
C ASN A 18 -0.60 -4.55 2.21
N GLN A 19 0.71 -4.79 2.07
CA GLN A 19 1.73 -4.03 2.80
C GLN A 19 2.73 -3.42 1.82
N GLY A 20 2.74 -2.10 1.72
CA GLY A 20 3.85 -1.35 1.12
C GLY A 20 4.96 -1.17 2.15
N TYR A 21 6.23 -1.21 1.76
CA TYR A 21 7.33 -1.05 2.72
C TYR A 21 8.51 -0.22 2.20
N TYR A 22 9.20 0.40 3.14
CA TYR A 22 10.53 0.97 2.97
C TYR A 22 11.49 0.20 3.89
N GLU A 23 12.61 -0.27 3.35
CA GLU A 23 13.59 -1.06 4.10
C GLU A 23 14.99 -0.49 3.88
N THR A 24 15.72 -0.33 4.99
CA THR A 24 17.14 -0.02 4.97
C THR A 24 17.93 -1.22 5.48
N GLU A 25 19.14 -1.39 4.95
CA GLU A 25 20.04 -2.49 5.25
C GLU A 25 21.37 -1.92 5.75
N ILE A 26 21.83 -2.44 6.89
CA ILE A 26 23.09 -2.05 7.53
C ILE A 26 23.98 -3.28 7.60
N ASP A 27 25.16 -3.20 6.99
CA ASP A 27 26.18 -4.22 7.13
C ASP A 27 26.83 -4.12 8.52
N LEU A 28 26.67 -5.16 9.33
CA LEU A 28 27.16 -5.17 10.71
C LEU A 28 28.70 -5.12 10.76
N LYS A 29 29.39 -5.55 9.70
CA LYS A 29 30.85 -5.49 9.61
C LYS A 29 31.37 -4.08 9.38
N GLN A 30 30.54 -3.18 8.86
CA GLN A 30 30.90 -1.76 8.71
C GLN A 30 30.84 -1.03 10.06
N ILE A 31 30.05 -1.54 11.01
CA ILE A 31 30.00 -1.02 12.37
C ILE A 31 31.22 -1.48 13.17
N ASP A 32 31.53 -2.77 13.09
CA ASP A 32 32.72 -3.36 13.69
C ASP A 32 33.22 -4.56 12.85
N PRO A 33 34.39 -4.45 12.19
CA PRO A 33 34.92 -5.52 11.35
C PRO A 33 35.24 -6.83 12.09
N THR A 34 35.33 -6.80 13.42
CA THR A 34 35.59 -8.00 14.24
C THR A 34 34.33 -8.84 14.47
N ILE A 35 33.15 -8.32 14.11
CA ILE A 35 31.88 -9.04 14.17
C ILE A 35 31.83 -10.10 13.07
N GLN A 36 31.98 -11.36 13.47
CA GLN A 36 31.98 -12.52 12.57
C GLN A 36 30.67 -13.33 12.60
N SER A 37 29.79 -13.06 13.57
CA SER A 37 28.49 -13.74 13.69
C SER A 37 27.44 -12.85 14.36
N ILE A 38 26.15 -13.15 14.15
CA ILE A 38 25.04 -12.40 14.76
C ILE A 38 25.08 -12.53 16.28
N GLU A 39 25.43 -13.71 16.80
CA GLU A 39 25.61 -13.92 18.24
C GLU A 39 26.70 -13.03 18.80
N LYS A 40 27.82 -12.88 18.07
CA LYS A 40 28.89 -11.95 18.47
C LYS A 40 28.36 -10.51 18.50
N PHE A 41 27.60 -10.08 17.49
CA PHE A 41 26.98 -8.76 17.48
C PHE A 41 26.04 -8.54 18.68
N ILE A 42 25.12 -9.48 18.95
CA ILE A 42 24.18 -9.43 20.09
C ILE A 42 24.95 -9.41 21.42
N SER A 43 26.08 -10.10 21.53
CA SER A 43 26.93 -10.09 22.72
C SER A 43 27.74 -8.81 22.91
N SER A 44 28.04 -8.07 21.82
CA SER A 44 28.81 -6.83 21.86
C SER A 44 27.92 -5.59 22.01
N TYR A 45 26.70 -5.62 21.47
CA TYR A 45 25.80 -4.48 21.41
C TYR A 45 24.48 -4.77 22.14
N LYS A 46 24.00 -3.79 22.91
CA LYS A 46 22.82 -3.92 23.77
C LYS A 46 21.55 -3.49 23.05
N THR A 47 21.58 -2.30 22.46
CA THR A 47 20.40 -1.69 21.87
C THR A 47 20.70 -1.01 20.54
N ILE A 48 19.68 -0.96 19.69
CA ILE A 48 19.62 -0.12 18.50
C ILE A 48 18.54 0.93 18.76
N GLU A 49 18.92 2.19 18.80
CA GLU A 49 18.02 3.32 18.97
C GLU A 49 17.72 3.96 17.62
N ILE A 50 16.44 4.13 17.30
CA ILE A 50 15.98 4.79 16.08
C ILE A 50 15.25 6.06 16.52
N SER A 51 15.76 7.22 16.13
CA SER A 51 15.25 8.53 16.56
C SER A 51 14.85 9.42 15.38
N ASN A 52 14.21 10.55 15.70
CA ASN A 52 13.62 11.51 14.75
C ASN A 52 12.43 10.94 13.96
N LEU A 53 11.64 10.07 14.60
CA LEU A 53 10.47 9.44 13.99
C LEU A 53 9.20 10.30 14.02
N GLY A 54 9.19 11.40 14.77
CA GLY A 54 7.99 12.24 15.00
C GLY A 54 7.45 12.97 13.76
N ASN A 55 8.17 12.93 12.64
CA ASN A 55 7.85 13.62 11.39
C ASN A 55 7.64 12.67 10.21
N LEU A 56 7.47 11.38 10.48
CA LEU A 56 7.15 10.41 9.45
C LEU A 56 5.73 10.63 8.92
N GLN A 57 5.56 10.50 7.62
CA GLN A 57 4.27 10.50 6.96
C GLN A 57 4.20 9.48 5.84
N VAL A 58 3.01 8.94 5.61
CA VAL A 58 2.70 8.19 4.40
C VAL A 58 2.23 9.17 3.34
N GLU A 59 2.89 9.17 2.20
CA GLU A 59 2.50 9.92 1.02
C GLU A 59 2.08 8.96 -0.09
N CYS A 60 0.97 9.29 -0.73
CA CYS A 60 0.53 8.68 -1.97
C CYS A 60 0.16 9.81 -2.93
N GLU A 61 0.82 9.85 -4.08
CA GLU A 61 0.45 10.72 -5.20
C GLU A 61 -0.97 10.40 -5.68
N PRO A 62 -1.60 11.25 -6.51
CA PRO A 62 -2.84 10.90 -7.17
C PRO A 62 -2.71 9.53 -7.83
N PRO A 63 -3.70 8.63 -7.68
CA PRO A 63 -3.59 7.24 -8.10
C PRO A 63 -3.77 7.13 -9.62
N ASN A 64 -2.86 7.70 -10.40
CA ASN A 64 -2.82 7.53 -11.84
C ASN A 64 -2.43 6.08 -12.14
N ILE A 65 -3.35 5.31 -12.74
CA ILE A 65 -3.21 3.87 -12.95
C ILE A 65 -1.91 3.48 -13.67
N GLU A 66 -1.40 4.34 -14.56
CA GLU A 66 -0.10 4.21 -15.23
C GLU A 66 1.07 4.01 -14.27
N ASN A 67 1.02 4.65 -13.10
CA ASN A 67 2.12 4.68 -12.14
C ASN A 67 2.18 3.44 -11.24
N PHE A 68 1.08 2.69 -11.18
CA PHE A 68 0.89 1.55 -10.29
C PHE A 68 0.72 0.23 -11.05
N ILE A 69 0.21 0.27 -12.28
CA ILE A 69 -0.04 -0.92 -13.10
C ILE A 69 0.70 -0.73 -14.43
N PHE A 70 1.89 -1.29 -14.54
CA PHE A 70 2.75 -1.13 -15.72
C PHE A 70 2.25 -1.95 -16.92
N ASP A 71 1.90 -3.22 -16.70
CA ASP A 71 1.26 -4.04 -17.74
C ASP A 71 -0.26 -3.89 -17.66
N ARG A 72 -0.82 -3.19 -18.65
CA ARG A 72 -2.27 -2.96 -18.82
C ARG A 72 -2.81 -3.61 -20.09
N SER A 73 -2.12 -4.63 -20.61
CA SER A 73 -2.53 -5.40 -21.78
C SER A 73 -3.59 -6.48 -21.46
N THR A 74 -3.86 -6.72 -20.18
CA THR A 74 -4.89 -7.62 -19.68
C THR A 74 -6.28 -7.22 -20.18
N ASN A 75 -7.05 -8.20 -20.64
CA ASN A 75 -8.44 -7.96 -21.04
C ASN A 75 -9.34 -7.92 -19.80
N ILE A 76 -10.20 -6.91 -19.76
CA ILE A 76 -11.32 -6.84 -18.84
C ILE A 76 -12.45 -7.66 -19.42
N LEU A 77 -12.99 -8.55 -18.60
CA LEU A 77 -14.07 -9.45 -18.95
C LEU A 77 -15.37 -9.02 -18.27
N ASN A 78 -16.50 -9.16 -18.95
CA ASN A 78 -17.81 -8.95 -18.35
C ASN A 78 -18.84 -9.99 -18.83
N GLY A 79 -20.00 -10.05 -18.18
CA GLY A 79 -21.10 -10.90 -18.61
C GLY A 79 -22.20 -11.04 -17.57
N THR A 80 -23.37 -11.53 -17.98
CA THR A 80 -24.56 -11.62 -17.12
C THR A 80 -24.59 -12.89 -16.26
N THR A 81 -23.97 -13.96 -16.75
CA THR A 81 -23.92 -15.29 -16.10
C THR A 81 -22.50 -15.69 -15.73
N GLY A 82 -21.50 -15.17 -16.43
CA GLY A 82 -20.07 -15.36 -16.23
C GLY A 82 -19.27 -14.14 -16.68
N CYS A 83 -17.97 -14.31 -16.86
CA CYS A 83 -17.06 -13.34 -17.47
C CYS A 83 -16.89 -13.71 -18.96
N ASP A 84 -18.02 -13.76 -19.67
CA ASP A 84 -18.14 -14.46 -20.96
C ASP A 84 -17.77 -13.59 -22.17
N TYR A 85 -17.67 -12.28 -21.98
CA TYR A 85 -17.35 -11.31 -23.02
C TYR A 85 -16.09 -10.54 -22.67
N VAL A 86 -15.28 -10.26 -23.70
CA VAL A 86 -14.15 -9.35 -23.59
C VAL A 86 -14.65 -7.93 -23.80
N LEU A 87 -14.62 -7.11 -22.77
CA LEU A 87 -14.87 -5.67 -22.87
C LEU A 87 -13.72 -5.00 -23.64
N GLY A 88 -12.50 -5.42 -23.33
CA GLY A 88 -11.25 -5.06 -24.00
C GLY A 88 -10.11 -4.80 -23.02
N GLN A 89 -8.98 -4.34 -23.52
CA GLN A 89 -7.77 -4.19 -22.71
C GLN A 89 -7.89 -3.05 -21.67
N LEU A 90 -7.26 -3.22 -20.50
CA LEU A 90 -7.24 -2.23 -19.43
C LEU A 90 -6.66 -0.87 -19.88
N ASN A 91 -5.69 -0.88 -20.79
CA ASN A 91 -5.11 0.33 -21.37
C ASN A 91 -6.07 1.15 -22.25
N ASN A 92 -7.25 0.61 -22.62
CA ASN A 92 -8.27 1.33 -23.38
C ASN A 92 -9.15 2.21 -22.49
N PHE A 93 -8.99 2.16 -21.17
CA PHE A 93 -9.67 3.07 -20.24
C PHE A 93 -8.97 4.43 -20.25
N VAL A 94 -9.70 5.45 -20.68
CA VAL A 94 -9.22 6.82 -20.78
C VAL A 94 -9.57 7.58 -19.51
N PHE A 95 -8.55 8.16 -18.92
CA PHE A 95 -8.64 9.02 -17.75
C PHE A 95 -9.62 10.18 -17.96
N LYS A 96 -10.41 10.49 -16.92
CA LYS A 96 -11.40 11.57 -16.92
C LYS A 96 -11.22 12.53 -15.77
N ASN A 97 -11.19 12.03 -14.54
CA ASN A 97 -11.09 12.86 -13.35
C ASN A 97 -10.01 12.33 -12.40
N GLU A 98 -9.31 13.27 -11.78
CA GLU A 98 -8.29 13.01 -10.78
C GLU A 98 -8.91 12.88 -9.38
N GLY A 99 -8.46 11.89 -8.63
CA GLY A 99 -8.65 11.77 -7.19
C GLY A 99 -7.50 12.44 -6.43
N GLN A 100 -7.75 12.82 -5.19
CA GLN A 100 -6.79 13.53 -4.36
C GLN A 100 -5.58 12.67 -3.99
N SER A 101 -4.41 13.30 -3.91
CA SER A 101 -3.25 12.74 -3.21
C SER A 101 -3.55 12.56 -1.72
N GLN A 102 -2.80 11.67 -1.07
CA GLN A 102 -2.90 11.41 0.35
C GLN A 102 -1.58 11.74 1.04
N SER A 103 -1.66 12.58 2.07
CA SER A 103 -0.59 12.75 3.05
C SER A 103 -1.14 12.50 4.44
N ASN A 104 -0.48 11.61 5.17
CA ASN A 104 -0.91 11.15 6.48
C ASN A 104 0.28 11.09 7.45
N LYS A 105 0.30 11.99 8.43
CA LYS A 105 1.28 11.94 9.52
C LYS A 105 1.13 10.63 10.30
N ILE A 106 2.25 9.99 10.59
CA ILE A 106 2.34 8.80 11.42
C ILE A 106 2.75 9.22 12.83
N ASN A 107 1.98 8.77 13.82
CA ASN A 107 2.28 9.03 15.22
C ASN A 107 3.12 7.88 15.79
N PHE A 108 4.44 7.96 15.61
CA PHE A 108 5.41 7.15 16.36
C PHE A 108 5.90 7.93 17.60
N GLU A 109 6.37 7.20 18.61
CA GLU A 109 7.30 7.80 19.58
C GLU A 109 8.52 8.34 18.84
N ASN A 110 9.04 9.50 19.24
CA ASN A 110 10.13 10.14 18.50
C ASN A 110 11.41 9.28 18.49
N THR A 111 11.61 8.49 19.55
CA THR A 111 12.75 7.59 19.71
C THR A 111 12.25 6.23 20.16
N ILE A 112 12.69 5.17 19.46
CA ILE A 112 12.34 3.78 19.77
C ILE A 112 13.64 3.00 19.98
N SER A 113 13.71 2.24 21.06
CA SER A 113 14.86 1.37 21.38
C SER A 113 14.52 -0.09 21.12
N LEU A 114 15.35 -0.75 20.31
CA LEU A 114 15.29 -2.18 20.03
C LEU A 114 16.41 -2.89 20.80
N TYR A 115 16.06 -3.91 21.58
CA TYR A 115 17.07 -4.78 22.20
C TYR A 115 17.58 -5.79 21.17
N THR A 116 18.90 -5.93 21.03
CA THR A 116 19.53 -6.76 19.99
C THR A 116 19.15 -8.24 20.13
N ASP A 117 18.97 -8.71 21.36
CA ASP A 117 18.54 -10.06 21.72
C ASP A 117 17.09 -10.38 21.30
N ASN A 118 16.26 -9.36 21.03
CA ASN A 118 14.88 -9.56 20.57
C ASN A 118 14.77 -9.61 19.04
N ILE A 119 15.84 -9.30 18.30
CA ILE A 119 15.86 -9.33 16.83
C ILE A 119 16.31 -10.72 16.38
N LYS A 120 15.58 -11.31 15.44
CA LYS A 120 15.81 -12.69 14.96
C LYS A 120 16.39 -12.73 13.56
N VAL A 121 17.07 -13.83 13.25
CA VAL A 121 17.65 -14.09 11.93
C VAL A 121 16.56 -14.58 10.97
N ASN A 122 16.42 -13.87 9.84
CA ASN A 122 15.44 -14.10 8.77
C ASN A 122 13.98 -14.13 9.22
N ASP A 123 13.67 -13.53 10.38
CA ASP A 123 12.32 -13.47 10.93
C ASP A 123 11.97 -12.02 11.26
N ILE A 124 11.06 -11.43 10.48
CA ILE A 124 10.65 -10.03 10.58
C ILE A 124 9.85 -9.85 11.88
N GLN A 125 10.41 -9.13 12.85
CA GLN A 125 9.72 -8.82 14.09
C GLN A 125 9.19 -7.39 14.07
N THR A 126 7.95 -7.19 14.54
CA THR A 126 7.37 -5.85 14.77
C THR A 126 7.73 -5.38 16.17
N PHE A 127 8.33 -4.19 16.25
CA PHE A 127 8.78 -3.58 17.51
C PHE A 127 7.96 -2.37 17.93
N SER A 128 7.30 -1.70 16.98
CA SER A 128 6.39 -0.61 17.28
C SER A 128 5.34 -0.45 16.19
N ILE A 129 4.19 0.12 16.57
CA ILE A 129 3.09 0.45 15.67
C ILE A 129 2.81 1.94 15.81
N GLY A 130 2.97 2.66 14.71
CA GLY A 130 2.56 4.05 14.57
C GLY A 130 1.20 4.13 13.89
N TYR A 131 0.43 5.17 14.21
CA TYR A 131 -0.94 5.31 13.72
C TYR A 131 -1.12 6.61 12.94
N THR A 132 -1.88 6.54 11.85
CA THR A 132 -2.42 7.73 11.16
C THR A 132 -3.80 8.08 11.69
N ASN A 133 -4.20 9.34 11.60
CA ASN A 133 -5.55 9.74 11.94
C ASN A 133 -6.55 9.27 10.88
N LYS A 134 -7.77 8.94 11.32
CA LYS A 134 -8.90 8.68 10.41
C LYS A 134 -9.20 9.95 9.61
N LYS A 135 -9.40 9.81 8.30
CA LYS A 135 -9.86 10.91 7.43
C LYS A 135 -11.36 11.11 7.64
N THR A 136 -11.77 12.37 7.71
CA THR A 136 -13.17 12.78 7.86
C THR A 136 -13.96 12.71 6.55
N ASP A 137 -13.25 12.69 5.43
CA ASP A 137 -13.84 12.79 4.11
C ASP A 137 -14.34 11.41 3.64
N SER A 138 -14.94 11.37 2.45
CA SER A 138 -15.37 10.12 1.80
C SER A 138 -14.21 9.48 1.06
N ILE A 139 -14.13 8.14 1.05
CA ILE A 139 -13.17 7.39 0.23
C ILE A 139 -13.23 7.77 -1.26
N THR A 140 -14.37 8.23 -1.76
CA THR A 140 -14.53 8.65 -3.15
C THR A 140 -13.67 9.86 -3.52
N SER A 141 -13.14 10.63 -2.55
CA SER A 141 -12.28 11.78 -2.84
C SER A 141 -10.92 11.39 -3.41
N ILE A 142 -10.48 10.14 -3.18
CA ILE A 142 -9.18 9.63 -3.65
C ILE A 142 -9.31 8.75 -4.90
N TRP A 143 -10.44 8.77 -5.60
CA TRP A 143 -10.66 7.91 -6.76
C TRP A 143 -10.32 8.63 -8.04
N ASN A 144 -9.38 8.07 -8.79
CA ASN A 144 -9.26 8.39 -10.20
C ASN A 144 -10.40 7.71 -10.96
N PHE A 145 -10.92 8.41 -11.96
CA PHE A 145 -12.04 7.97 -12.76
C PHE A 145 -11.66 7.86 -14.23
N TYR A 146 -12.11 6.78 -14.86
CA TYR A 146 -11.80 6.44 -16.23
C TYR A 146 -13.06 5.95 -16.96
N HIS A 147 -13.15 6.24 -18.25
CA HIS A 147 -14.17 5.68 -19.14
C HIS A 147 -13.53 4.76 -20.15
N TYR A 148 -14.25 3.70 -20.52
CA TYR A 148 -13.84 2.90 -21.66
C TYR A 148 -13.91 3.70 -22.97
N SER A 149 -12.82 3.74 -23.74
CA SER A 149 -12.68 4.66 -24.88
C SER A 149 -13.32 4.22 -26.19
N GLN A 150 -13.78 2.96 -26.30
CA GLN A 150 -14.39 2.52 -27.54
C GLN A 150 -15.87 2.89 -27.62
N ASN A 151 -16.19 3.51 -28.74
CA ASN A 151 -17.43 4.14 -29.14
C ASN A 151 -18.60 3.13 -29.29
N LEU A 152 -19.03 2.51 -28.19
CA LEU A 152 -20.27 1.75 -28.18
C LEU A 152 -21.37 2.69 -27.68
N LYS A 153 -22.24 3.10 -28.61
CA LYS A 153 -23.48 3.87 -28.41
C LYS A 153 -24.41 3.37 -27.29
N TYR A 154 -24.04 2.32 -26.56
CA TYR A 154 -24.90 1.56 -25.65
C TYR A 154 -24.35 1.41 -24.23
N TYR A 155 -23.04 1.57 -23.96
CA TYR A 155 -22.48 1.25 -22.64
C TYR A 155 -21.41 2.26 -22.18
N ASP A 156 -21.73 3.03 -21.12
CA ASP A 156 -20.78 3.88 -20.41
C ASP A 156 -20.12 3.06 -19.29
N GLU A 157 -19.14 2.24 -19.67
CA GLU A 157 -18.39 1.42 -18.72
C GLU A 157 -17.36 2.28 -18.00
N GLN A 158 -17.55 2.35 -16.68
CA GLN A 158 -16.86 3.26 -15.77
C GLN A 158 -15.92 2.46 -14.87
N MET A 159 -14.67 2.92 -14.79
CA MET A 159 -13.64 2.34 -13.95
C MET A 159 -13.12 3.38 -12.97
N TYR A 160 -12.90 2.96 -11.72
CA TYR A 160 -12.27 3.75 -10.68
C TYR A 160 -11.02 3.05 -10.19
N PHE A 161 -9.97 3.81 -9.93
CA PHE A 161 -8.75 3.28 -9.36
C PHE A 161 -8.30 4.15 -8.18
N ALA A 162 -7.90 3.50 -7.09
CA ALA A 162 -7.47 4.16 -5.87
C ALA A 162 -6.56 3.26 -5.02
N ILE A 163 -5.64 3.89 -4.29
CA ILE A 163 -4.83 3.22 -3.27
C ILE A 163 -5.15 3.83 -1.92
N LYS A 164 -5.77 3.06 -1.04
CA LYS A 164 -6.17 3.55 0.27
C LYS A 164 -5.03 3.35 1.28
N THR A 165 -4.55 4.45 1.85
CA THR A 165 -3.45 4.46 2.84
C THR A 165 -3.88 4.84 4.26
N SER A 166 -5.14 5.23 4.43
CA SER A 166 -5.75 5.59 5.72
C SER A 166 -7.18 5.08 5.81
N SER A 167 -7.71 5.00 7.03
CA SER A 167 -9.14 4.80 7.27
C SER A 167 -9.92 6.09 6.99
N PHE A 168 -11.10 5.97 6.39
CA PHE A 168 -12.03 7.06 6.06
C PHE A 168 -13.31 6.93 6.88
N SER A 169 -14.10 8.00 6.96
CA SER A 169 -15.31 8.11 7.79
C SER A 169 -16.22 6.87 7.77
N ASP A 170 -16.38 6.24 6.61
CA ASP A 170 -17.20 5.07 6.30
C ASP A 170 -16.57 3.71 6.69
N ASP A 171 -15.31 3.68 7.13
CA ASP A 171 -14.65 2.45 7.56
C ASP A 171 -14.85 2.14 9.05
N ASN A 172 -15.04 0.85 9.31
CA ASN A 172 -14.99 0.28 10.66
C ASN A 172 -13.64 -0.38 10.98
N ASN A 173 -12.72 -0.48 10.02
CA ASN A 173 -11.45 -1.18 10.20
C ASN A 173 -10.29 -0.23 10.45
N ILE A 174 -9.75 -0.27 11.68
CA ILE A 174 -8.63 0.55 12.11
C ILE A 174 -7.29 0.11 11.53
N LYS A 175 -7.16 -1.09 10.96
CA LYS A 175 -5.88 -1.63 10.49
C LYS A 175 -5.23 -0.76 9.40
N LEU A 176 -6.02 -0.04 8.60
CA LEU A 176 -5.51 0.94 7.61
C LEU A 176 -4.83 2.16 8.24
N THR A 177 -4.98 2.40 9.54
CA THR A 177 -4.23 3.47 10.22
C THR A 177 -2.85 3.02 10.66
N GLU A 178 -2.60 1.72 10.74
CA GLU A 178 -1.35 1.15 11.28
C GLU A 178 -0.19 1.30 10.30
N THR A 179 0.99 1.56 10.86
CA THR A 179 2.31 1.51 10.22
C THR A 179 3.26 0.83 11.19
N TYR A 180 4.03 -0.15 10.74
CA TYR A 180 4.87 -0.96 11.62
C TYR A 180 6.34 -0.59 11.47
N LEU A 181 7.03 -0.45 12.58
CA LEU A 181 8.49 -0.49 12.64
C LEU A 181 8.92 -1.92 12.93
N GLN A 182 9.70 -2.49 12.02
CA GLN A 182 10.12 -3.87 12.02
C GLN A 182 11.64 -3.97 11.89
N ALA A 183 12.22 -5.05 12.43
CA ALA A 183 13.63 -5.34 12.23
C ALA A 183 13.91 -6.85 12.23
N TYR A 184 14.98 -7.24 11.55
CA TYR A 184 15.48 -8.61 11.50
C TYR A 184 16.94 -8.63 11.07
N TYR A 185 17.64 -9.69 11.45
CA TYR A 185 18.97 -9.97 10.92
C TYR A 185 18.89 -10.84 9.66
N THR A 186 19.91 -10.78 8.83
CA THR A 186 20.11 -11.76 7.74
C THR A 186 21.27 -12.69 8.06
N ASN A 187 21.32 -13.83 7.38
CA ASN A 187 22.47 -14.75 7.48
C ASN A 187 23.79 -14.08 7.06
N ASP A 188 23.72 -13.06 6.20
CA ASP A 188 24.88 -12.37 5.65
C ASP A 188 25.37 -11.22 6.54
N MET A 189 25.11 -11.29 7.85
CA MET A 189 25.58 -10.30 8.83
C MET A 189 25.02 -8.90 8.59
N LYS A 190 23.74 -8.80 8.22
CA LYS A 190 23.08 -7.51 8.01
C LYS A 190 21.93 -7.34 8.99
N LEU A 191 21.77 -6.11 9.48
CA LEU A 191 20.55 -5.67 10.16
C LEU A 191 19.66 -4.97 9.14
N LYS A 192 18.41 -5.41 9.04
CA LYS A 192 17.40 -4.75 8.24
C LYS A 192 16.39 -4.08 9.15
N ILE A 193 16.10 -2.81 8.87
CA ILE A 193 15.08 -2.02 9.55
C ILE A 193 14.05 -1.63 8.49
N ARG A 194 12.79 -1.98 8.74
CA ARG A 194 11.69 -1.83 7.80
C ARG A 194 10.57 -1.01 8.44
N PHE A 195 10.06 -0.05 7.68
CA PHE A 195 8.77 0.55 7.94
C PHE A 195 7.76 -0.01 6.94
N SER A 196 6.70 -0.66 7.42
CA SER A 196 5.66 -1.22 6.57
C SER A 196 4.31 -0.58 6.84
N LYS A 197 3.55 -0.32 5.77
CA LYS A 197 2.26 0.35 5.81
C LYS A 197 1.18 -0.56 5.27
N VAL A 198 0.12 -0.76 6.07
CA VAL A 198 -1.11 -1.41 5.61
C VAL A 198 -1.79 -0.52 4.60
N ILE A 199 -2.08 -1.07 3.42
CA ILE A 199 -2.78 -0.38 2.34
C ILE A 199 -3.88 -1.27 1.76
N LYS A 200 -4.80 -0.66 1.03
CA LYS A 200 -5.81 -1.40 0.25
C LYS A 200 -5.96 -0.82 -1.15
N PRO A 201 -5.54 -1.54 -2.20
CA PRO A 201 -5.75 -1.12 -3.57
C PRO A 201 -7.19 -1.43 -4.02
N TYR A 202 -7.70 -0.60 -4.93
CA TYR A 202 -9.02 -0.75 -5.52
C TYR A 202 -8.93 -0.54 -7.02
N LEU A 203 -9.45 -1.50 -7.78
CA LEU A 203 -9.74 -1.35 -9.20
C LEU A 203 -11.21 -1.71 -9.38
N LEU A 204 -12.05 -0.69 -9.32
CA LEU A 204 -13.50 -0.83 -9.24
C LEU A 204 -14.15 -0.59 -10.58
N PHE A 205 -15.18 -1.35 -10.87
CA PHE A 205 -16.06 -1.08 -12.00
C PHE A 205 -17.50 -0.87 -11.52
N ASN A 206 -18.17 0.13 -12.10
CA ASN A 206 -19.52 0.53 -11.71
C ASN A 206 -20.53 -0.52 -12.15
N ARG A 207 -21.47 -0.88 -11.26
CA ARG A 207 -22.60 -1.75 -11.58
C ARG A 207 -23.86 -0.98 -12.02
N GLU A 208 -23.96 0.33 -11.75
CA GLU A 208 -25.19 1.12 -11.92
C GLU A 208 -25.52 1.58 -13.35
N SER A 209 -24.63 1.36 -14.32
CA SER A 209 -24.87 1.78 -15.71
C SER A 209 -26.06 1.06 -16.38
N TYR A 210 -26.63 0.01 -15.78
CA TYR A 210 -27.74 -0.74 -16.35
C TYR A 210 -29.07 -0.37 -15.70
N LYS A 211 -29.75 0.59 -16.35
CA LYS A 211 -31.17 0.88 -16.07
C LYS A 211 -32.02 -0.38 -16.36
N PRO A 212 -33.11 -0.62 -15.60
CA PRO A 212 -34.09 -1.67 -15.88
C PRO A 212 -34.48 -1.68 -17.37
N PRO A 213 -34.68 -2.86 -17.99
CA PRO A 213 -35.29 -4.04 -17.39
C PRO A 213 -34.35 -5.25 -17.22
N TYR A 214 -33.02 -5.08 -17.16
CA TYR A 214 -32.10 -6.21 -17.04
C TYR A 214 -31.75 -6.51 -15.56
N PRO A 215 -32.38 -7.51 -14.92
CA PRO A 215 -32.08 -7.91 -13.54
C PRO A 215 -30.76 -8.67 -13.38
N ASN A 216 -30.01 -8.86 -14.47
CA ASN A 216 -28.81 -9.67 -14.44
C ASN A 216 -27.63 -8.83 -13.94
N ILE A 217 -27.17 -9.18 -12.74
CA ILE A 217 -25.95 -8.68 -12.13
C ILE A 217 -24.80 -8.97 -13.09
N GLN A 218 -24.27 -7.96 -13.78
CA GLN A 218 -23.04 -8.16 -14.54
C GLN A 218 -21.94 -8.62 -13.61
N LYS A 219 -21.23 -9.66 -13.99
CA LYS A 219 -19.96 -10.08 -13.41
C LYS A 219 -18.85 -9.38 -14.17
N MET A 220 -17.77 -9.06 -13.46
CA MET A 220 -16.57 -8.47 -14.06
C MET A 220 -15.34 -9.24 -13.60
N GLY A 221 -14.34 -9.30 -14.46
CA GLY A 221 -13.09 -10.02 -14.22
C GLY A 221 -12.00 -9.61 -15.19
N ASN A 222 -10.93 -10.39 -15.19
CA ASN A 222 -9.74 -10.20 -16.01
C ASN A 222 -9.22 -11.57 -16.48
N ASP A 223 -8.63 -11.63 -17.66
CA ASP A 223 -8.15 -12.88 -18.26
C ASP A 223 -6.75 -13.31 -17.79
N LYS A 224 -6.00 -12.40 -17.17
CA LYS A 224 -4.65 -12.60 -16.63
C LYS A 224 -4.46 -11.78 -15.35
N ASP A 225 -3.51 -12.18 -14.52
CA ASP A 225 -3.17 -11.44 -13.29
C ASP A 225 -2.82 -9.98 -13.60
N ILE A 226 -3.42 -9.07 -12.82
CA ILE A 226 -3.08 -7.65 -12.83
C ILE A 226 -2.13 -7.41 -11.67
N THR A 227 -0.87 -7.11 -11.97
CA THR A 227 0.13 -6.80 -10.95
C THR A 227 0.14 -5.32 -10.64
N ILE A 228 0.09 -5.00 -9.35
CA ILE A 228 0.20 -3.64 -8.85
C ILE A 228 1.55 -3.43 -8.15
N ASP A 229 2.26 -2.35 -8.51
CA ASP A 229 3.46 -1.93 -7.81
C ASP A 229 3.11 -0.93 -6.70
N ILE A 230 2.96 -1.47 -5.49
CA ILE A 230 2.70 -0.71 -4.26
C ILE A 230 3.98 -0.29 -3.53
N ASN A 231 5.16 -0.68 -4.05
CA ASN A 231 6.45 -0.33 -3.47
C ASN A 231 7.20 0.71 -4.32
N ASN A 232 6.56 1.26 -5.35
CA ASN A 232 7.07 2.37 -6.14
C ASN A 232 7.21 3.63 -5.27
N GLN A 233 8.42 3.85 -4.78
CA GLN A 233 8.73 4.96 -3.88
C GLN A 233 8.53 6.33 -4.52
N ASN A 234 8.34 6.47 -5.83
CA ASN A 234 8.05 7.77 -6.45
C ASN A 234 6.58 8.18 -6.29
N VAL A 235 5.68 7.24 -6.03
CA VAL A 235 4.23 7.49 -5.98
C VAL A 235 3.54 7.03 -4.70
N LEU A 236 4.14 6.10 -3.96
CA LEU A 236 3.68 5.68 -2.64
C LEU A 236 4.88 5.43 -1.75
N GLY A 237 4.93 6.04 -0.58
CA GLY A 237 5.98 5.71 0.39
C GLY A 237 5.87 6.43 1.72
N ILE A 238 6.83 6.10 2.57
CA ILE A 238 6.99 6.69 3.90
C ILE A 238 8.11 7.73 3.80
N ARG A 239 7.80 8.97 4.19
CA ARG A 239 8.71 10.12 4.11
C ARG A 239 8.98 10.71 5.47
N ASN A 240 10.16 11.29 5.63
CA ASN A 240 10.47 12.20 6.71
C ASN A 240 10.48 13.62 6.14
N ASN A 241 9.49 14.43 6.50
CA ASN A 241 9.35 15.79 5.96
C ASN A 241 10.08 16.85 6.79
N THR A 242 11.09 16.44 7.56
CA THR A 242 11.98 17.37 8.27
C THR A 242 13.42 17.26 7.81
N THR A 243 14.17 18.34 8.04
CA THR A 243 15.60 18.42 7.77
C THR A 243 16.43 17.54 8.70
N SER A 244 15.84 17.08 9.82
CA SER A 244 16.47 16.14 10.74
C SER A 244 16.32 14.71 10.20
N PRO A 245 17.40 14.07 9.72
CA PRO A 245 17.31 12.71 9.20
C PRO A 245 16.95 11.73 10.31
N ILE A 246 16.37 10.59 9.94
CA ILE A 246 16.22 9.46 10.87
C ILE A 246 17.63 9.02 11.27
N GLN A 247 17.87 8.92 12.57
CA GLN A 247 19.15 8.52 13.11
C GLN A 247 19.05 7.14 13.73
N ILE A 248 20.01 6.28 13.40
CA ILE A 248 20.14 4.93 13.94
C ILE A 248 21.43 4.88 14.74
N THR A 249 21.33 4.62 16.03
CA THR A 249 22.46 4.57 16.96
C THR A 249 22.54 3.19 17.60
N ILE A 250 23.68 2.52 17.48
CA ILE A 250 23.89 1.20 18.04
C ILE A 250 24.77 1.34 19.29
N LYS A 251 24.23 0.95 20.45
CA LYS A 251 24.88 1.14 21.73
C LYS A 251 25.54 -0.16 22.18
N PRO A 252 26.84 -0.13 22.57
CA PRO A 252 27.52 -1.31 23.09
C PRO A 252 26.90 -1.78 24.41
N ARG A 253 27.24 -3.00 24.81
CA ARG A 253 26.95 -3.51 26.16
C ARG A 253 27.90 -2.91 27.20
#